data_AF-A0A967GUF7-F1
#
_entry.id   AF-A0A967GUF7-F1
#
_cell.length_a   1.000
_cell.length_b   1.000
_cell.length_c   1.000
_cell.angle_alpha   90.00
_cell.angle_beta   90.00
_cell.angle_gamma   90.00
#
_symmetry.space_group_name_H-M   'P 1'
#
loop_
_entity.id
_entity.type
_entity.pdbx_description
1 polymer ?
#
loop_
_entity_poly.entity_id
_entity_poly.type
_entity_poly.pdbx_seq_one_letter_code
_entity_poly.pdbx_strand_id
1 'polypeptide(L)'
;MTPKRLWRGLPVLAGLVTISLGAPSVSADPARTDPAVVTQAVQAGLRILQKGTLGYSEKQNCFTCHNQTLPMLAQATARKHGFKINEELLHEQARFTHESFEERTSSLRRGKGIGGQSMTVAFGLWALDLAEWQPGETTEAMADFL
;
A
#
# COMPACT_ATOMS: atom_id res chain seq x y z
N MET A 1 15.97 -9.78 -62.80
CA MET A 1 15.43 -11.06 -63.31
C MET A 1 16.01 -12.18 -62.45
N THR A 2 15.26 -12.61 -61.44
CA THR A 2 15.63 -13.70 -60.50
C THR A 2 14.33 -14.43 -60.15
N PRO A 3 14.21 -15.74 -60.42
CA PRO A 3 12.96 -16.45 -60.23
C PRO A 3 12.78 -16.84 -58.76
N LYS A 4 11.68 -16.41 -58.14
CA LYS A 4 11.24 -16.96 -56.85
C LYS A 4 10.68 -18.36 -57.10
N ARG A 5 11.43 -19.37 -56.65
CA ARG A 5 11.03 -20.77 -56.64
C ARG A 5 9.80 -20.97 -55.75
N LEU A 6 8.74 -21.46 -56.36
CA LEU A 6 7.55 -22.02 -55.72
C LEU A 6 7.93 -23.38 -55.13
N TRP A 7 7.82 -23.58 -53.81
CA TRP A 7 7.84 -24.91 -53.21
C TRP A 7 6.52 -25.13 -52.46
N ARG A 8 5.66 -25.97 -53.06
CA ARG A 8 4.51 -26.61 -52.41
C ARG A 8 4.97 -27.92 -51.78
N GLY A 9 4.57 -28.21 -50.55
CA GLY A 9 4.77 -29.54 -49.96
C GLY A 9 4.41 -29.68 -48.48
N LEU A 10 3.11 -29.88 -48.23
CA LEU A 10 2.40 -30.60 -47.14
C LEU A 10 2.77 -30.47 -45.63
N PRO A 11 1.75 -30.54 -44.74
CA PRO A 11 1.88 -30.28 -43.31
C PRO A 11 2.30 -31.53 -42.54
N VAL A 12 3.18 -31.37 -41.56
CA VAL A 12 3.38 -32.39 -40.51
C VAL A 12 2.75 -31.86 -39.24
N LEU A 13 1.51 -32.28 -39.02
CA LEU A 13 0.88 -32.33 -37.70
C LEU A 13 1.62 -33.41 -36.89
N ALA A 14 2.39 -33.02 -35.87
CA ALA A 14 2.84 -33.95 -34.85
C ALA A 14 3.17 -33.24 -33.53
N GLY A 15 2.30 -33.47 -32.54
CA GLY A 15 2.69 -33.52 -31.12
C GLY A 15 2.61 -32.24 -30.29
N LEU A 16 1.39 -31.83 -29.91
CA LEU A 16 1.18 -31.10 -28.64
C LEU A 16 1.45 -32.08 -27.48
N VAL A 17 2.71 -32.15 -27.02
CA VAL A 17 3.03 -32.72 -25.71
C VAL A 17 2.78 -31.63 -24.68
N THR A 18 1.56 -31.60 -24.13
CA THR A 18 1.26 -30.82 -22.94
C THR A 18 1.91 -31.50 -21.73
N ILE A 19 3.15 -31.14 -21.44
CA ILE A 19 3.75 -31.41 -20.14
C ILE A 19 2.97 -30.57 -19.12
N SER A 20 1.95 -31.19 -18.51
CA SER A 20 1.30 -30.64 -17.32
C SER A 20 2.31 -30.77 -16.19
N LEU A 21 3.20 -29.78 -16.06
CA LEU A 21 3.98 -29.59 -14.84
C LEU A 21 2.96 -29.41 -13.71
N GLY A 22 2.78 -30.47 -12.91
CA GLY A 22 2.07 -30.37 -11.65
C GLY A 22 2.73 -29.25 -10.85
N ALA A 23 1.99 -28.17 -10.61
CA ALA A 23 2.44 -27.12 -9.72
C ALA A 23 2.80 -27.79 -8.37
N PRO A 24 3.96 -27.47 -7.77
CA PRO A 24 4.27 -27.99 -6.45
C PRO A 24 3.14 -27.58 -5.51
N SER A 25 2.46 -28.56 -4.92
CA SER A 25 1.54 -28.35 -3.82
C SER A 25 2.30 -27.58 -2.75
N VAL A 26 1.94 -26.32 -2.53
CA VAL A 26 2.45 -25.54 -1.40
C VAL A 26 1.92 -26.22 -0.14
N SER A 27 2.68 -27.18 0.38
CA SER A 27 2.42 -27.72 1.70
C SER A 27 2.73 -26.62 2.70
N ALA A 28 1.78 -26.28 3.56
CA ALA A 28 2.02 -25.32 4.63
C ALA A 28 3.13 -25.86 5.52
N ASP A 29 4.27 -25.17 5.56
CA ASP A 29 5.36 -25.48 6.48
C ASP A 29 4.83 -25.38 7.92
N PRO A 30 4.79 -26.48 8.70
CA PRO A 30 4.23 -26.47 10.05
C PRO A 30 4.88 -25.41 10.94
N ALA A 31 6.17 -25.12 10.73
CA ALA A 31 6.90 -24.08 11.46
C ALA A 31 6.36 -22.67 11.18
N ARG A 32 5.74 -22.42 10.01
CA ARG A 32 5.08 -21.14 9.67
C ARG A 32 3.71 -20.97 10.31
N THR A 33 3.16 -22.03 10.90
CA THR A 33 1.85 -22.00 11.58
C THR A 33 1.96 -21.92 13.10
N ASP A 34 3.17 -22.03 13.65
CA ASP A 34 3.41 -21.83 15.09
C ASP A 34 3.03 -20.39 15.50
N PRO A 35 2.05 -20.21 16.41
CA PRO A 35 1.64 -18.89 16.87
C PRO A 35 2.78 -18.03 17.42
N ALA A 36 3.79 -18.63 18.04
CA ALA A 36 4.95 -17.90 18.56
C ALA A 36 5.81 -17.32 17.43
N VAL A 37 6.04 -18.11 16.38
CA VAL A 37 6.78 -17.68 15.17
C VAL A 37 6.03 -16.56 14.46
N VAL A 38 4.71 -16.67 14.31
CA VAL A 38 3.86 -15.62 13.70
C VAL A 38 3.91 -14.34 14.53
N THR A 39 3.78 -14.46 15.86
CA THR A 39 3.84 -13.31 16.78
C THR A 39 5.17 -12.59 16.66
N GLN A 40 6.28 -13.32 16.65
CA GLN A 40 7.62 -12.76 16.48
C GLN A 40 7.79 -12.07 15.12
N ALA A 41 7.26 -12.67 14.05
CA ALA A 41 7.30 -12.11 12.71
C ALA A 41 6.52 -10.78 12.62
N VAL A 42 5.32 -10.70 13.20
CA VAL A 42 4.52 -9.47 13.24
C VAL A 42 5.27 -8.37 14.01
N GLN A 43 5.82 -8.69 15.18
CA GLN A 43 6.60 -7.71 15.97
C GLN A 43 7.86 -7.24 15.22
N ALA A 44 8.55 -8.12 14.50
CA ALA A 44 9.70 -7.75 13.68
C ALA A 44 9.30 -6.85 12.50
N GLY A 45 8.21 -7.19 11.81
CA GLY A 45 7.66 -6.39 10.73
C GLY A 45 7.27 -4.98 11.18
N LEU A 46 6.56 -4.87 12.32
CA LEU A 46 6.20 -3.58 12.91
C LEU A 46 7.42 -2.71 13.18
N ARG A 47 8.48 -3.26 13.79
CA ARG A 47 9.71 -2.50 14.08
C ARG A 47 10.36 -1.95 12.80
N ILE A 48 10.44 -2.77 11.74
CA ILE A 48 11.03 -2.36 10.46
C ILE A 48 10.20 -1.25 9.82
N LEU A 49 8.88 -1.42 9.81
CA LEU A 49 7.94 -0.48 9.24
C LEU A 49 7.96 0.86 9.97
N GLN A 50 7.93 0.87 11.30
CA GLN A 50 8.02 2.08 12.12
C GLN A 50 9.34 2.83 11.90
N LYS A 51 10.47 2.10 11.79
CA LYS A 51 11.77 2.70 11.45
C LYS A 51 11.75 3.37 10.07
N GLY A 52 11.09 2.75 9.09
CA GLY A 52 10.91 3.31 7.76
C GLY A 52 10.11 4.61 7.77
N THR A 53 8.99 4.63 8.50
CA THR A 53 8.15 5.82 8.67
C THR A 53 8.92 6.98 9.30
N LEU A 54 9.61 6.74 10.42
CA LEU A 54 10.42 7.77 11.10
C LEU A 54 11.50 8.35 10.18
N GLY A 55 12.27 7.48 9.51
CA GLY A 55 13.35 7.91 8.62
C GLY A 55 12.86 8.68 7.37
N TYR A 56 11.59 8.49 6.98
CA TYR A 56 10.97 9.30 5.92
C TYR A 56 10.58 10.69 6.44
N SER A 57 9.89 10.76 7.58
CA SER A 57 9.46 12.02 8.20
C SER A 57 10.64 12.94 8.55
N GLU A 58 11.82 12.40 8.84
CA GLU A 58 13.04 13.19 9.06
C GLU A 58 13.59 13.86 7.78
N LYS A 59 13.29 13.31 6.59
CA LYS A 59 13.93 13.71 5.33
C LYS A 59 13.01 14.43 4.36
N GLN A 60 11.70 14.29 4.53
CA GLN A 60 10.69 14.75 3.59
C GLN A 60 9.56 15.44 4.36
N ASN A 61 9.00 16.49 3.77
CA ASN A 61 7.95 17.32 4.36
C ASN A 61 6.62 17.22 3.61
N CYS A 62 6.39 16.15 2.83
CA CYS A 62 5.14 15.92 2.11
C CYS A 62 4.48 14.59 2.48
N PHE A 63 3.15 14.56 2.42
CA PHE A 63 2.35 13.35 2.60
C PHE A 63 2.53 12.36 1.44
N THR A 64 2.61 11.06 1.77
CA THR A 64 2.64 9.96 0.80
C THR A 64 1.85 8.74 1.28
N CYS A 65 1.20 8.07 0.33
CA CYS A 65 0.50 6.82 0.63
C CYS A 65 1.43 5.72 1.19
N HIS A 66 2.70 5.71 0.76
CA HIS A 66 3.65 4.62 1.04
C HIS A 66 4.34 4.73 2.40
N ASN A 67 4.53 5.94 2.92
CA ASN A 67 5.22 6.16 4.20
C ASN A 67 4.28 6.62 5.33
N GLN A 68 3.05 7.03 5.00
CA GLN A 68 2.01 7.41 5.97
C GLN A 68 0.91 6.35 6.03
N THR A 69 -0.05 6.36 5.09
CA THR A 69 -1.27 5.55 5.19
C THR A 69 -1.04 4.05 5.32
N LEU A 70 -0.18 3.45 4.47
CA LEU A 70 0.05 2.00 4.50
C LEU A 70 0.77 1.55 5.79
N PRO A 71 1.80 2.26 6.29
CA PRO A 71 2.33 2.02 7.63
C PRO A 71 1.30 2.16 8.75
N MET A 72 0.45 3.18 8.71
CA MET A 72 -0.62 3.36 9.68
C MET A 72 -1.62 2.19 9.64
N LEU A 73 -1.98 1.71 8.46
CA LEU A 73 -2.87 0.55 8.29
C LEU A 73 -2.28 -0.70 8.95
N ALA A 74 -1.00 -0.98 8.73
CA ALA A 74 -0.33 -2.12 9.32
C ALA A 74 -0.33 -2.04 10.86
N GLN A 75 -0.09 -0.84 11.41
CA GLN A 75 -0.15 -0.60 12.85
C GLN A 75 -1.57 -0.77 13.40
N ALA A 76 -2.57 -0.11 12.82
CA ALA A 76 -3.97 -0.23 13.24
C ALA A 76 -4.47 -1.68 13.16
N THR A 77 -4.08 -2.41 12.12
CA THR A 77 -4.39 -3.85 11.98
C THR A 77 -3.75 -4.66 13.11
N ALA A 78 -2.47 -4.42 13.40
CA ALA A 78 -1.80 -5.12 14.50
C ALA A 78 -2.43 -4.80 15.86
N ARG A 79 -2.81 -3.53 16.11
CA ARG A 79 -3.55 -3.10 17.31
C ARG A 79 -4.86 -3.89 17.46
N LYS A 80 -5.64 -4.01 16.38
CA LYS A 80 -6.90 -4.79 16.36
C LYS A 80 -6.68 -6.27 16.70
N HIS A 81 -5.49 -6.81 16.43
CA HIS A 81 -5.10 -8.18 16.79
C HIS A 81 -4.39 -8.31 18.15
N GLY A 82 -4.41 -7.25 18.98
CA GLY A 82 -3.87 -7.28 20.34
C GLY A 82 -2.35 -7.08 20.44
N PHE A 83 -1.68 -6.71 19.35
CA PHE A 83 -0.28 -6.34 19.39
C PHE A 83 -0.12 -4.92 19.92
N LYS A 84 0.91 -4.70 20.74
CA LYS A 84 1.35 -3.35 21.10
C LYS A 84 1.92 -2.65 19.88
N ILE A 85 1.50 -1.42 19.64
CA ILE A 85 2.02 -0.56 18.59
C ILE A 85 2.63 0.72 19.18
N ASN A 86 3.26 1.52 18.33
CA ASN A 86 3.69 2.86 18.70
C ASN A 86 2.53 3.83 18.42
N GLU A 87 1.68 4.06 19.43
CA GLU A 87 0.51 4.94 19.32
C GLU A 87 0.91 6.40 19.06
N GLU A 88 2.01 6.85 19.66
CA GLU A 88 2.53 8.21 19.45
C GLU A 88 2.88 8.42 17.97
N LEU A 89 3.65 7.50 17.37
CA LEU A 89 3.97 7.57 15.95
C LEU A 89 2.71 7.53 15.07
N LEU A 90 1.72 6.71 15.41
CA LEU A 90 0.45 6.66 14.68
C LEU A 90 -0.23 8.04 14.68
N HIS A 91 -0.35 8.67 15.84
CA HIS A 91 -0.94 10.01 15.98
C HIS A 91 -0.10 11.10 15.30
N GLU A 92 1.23 11.03 15.36
CA GLU A 92 2.11 11.96 14.66
C GLU A 92 1.94 11.90 13.14
N GLN A 93 1.83 10.69 12.56
CA GLN A 93 1.58 10.56 11.13
C GLN A 93 0.19 11.08 10.73
N ALA A 94 -0.83 10.92 11.60
CA ALA A 94 -2.14 11.49 11.39
C ALA A 94 -2.11 13.02 11.40
N ARG A 95 -1.43 13.62 12.39
CA ARG A 95 -1.23 15.07 12.49
C ARG A 95 -0.51 15.61 11.26
N PHE A 96 0.60 14.99 10.86
CA PHE A 96 1.35 15.37 9.66
C PHE A 96 0.48 15.28 8.39
N THR A 97 -0.36 14.25 8.30
CA THR A 97 -1.33 14.10 7.22
C THR A 97 -2.32 15.26 7.23
N HIS A 98 -2.94 15.57 8.36
CA HIS A 98 -3.87 16.68 8.50
C HIS A 98 -3.24 18.01 8.08
N GLU A 99 -2.08 18.35 8.66
CA GLU A 99 -1.33 19.59 8.35
C GLU A 99 -1.01 19.69 6.85
N SER A 100 -0.68 18.57 6.19
CA SER A 100 -0.44 18.53 4.74
C SER A 100 -1.64 18.93 3.88
N PHE A 101 -2.88 18.78 4.37
CA PHE A 101 -4.09 19.14 3.64
C PHE A 101 -4.72 20.45 4.13
N GLU A 102 -4.51 20.82 5.39
CA GLU A 102 -5.02 22.05 6.01
C GLU A 102 -4.59 23.29 5.23
N GLU A 103 -3.31 23.38 4.85
CA GLU A 103 -2.77 24.48 4.04
C GLU A 103 -3.37 24.54 2.62
N ARG A 104 -4.09 23.50 2.20
CA ARG A 104 -4.58 23.30 0.83
C ARG A 104 -6.11 23.27 0.73
N THR A 105 -6.83 23.49 1.82
CA THR A 105 -8.31 23.47 1.88
C THR A 105 -8.97 24.30 0.78
N SER A 106 -8.49 25.52 0.53
CA SER A 106 -9.06 26.35 -0.54
C SER A 106 -8.87 25.76 -1.95
N SER A 107 -7.75 25.06 -2.19
CA SER A 107 -7.47 24.39 -3.46
C SER A 107 -8.26 23.10 -3.60
N LEU A 108 -8.41 22.35 -2.50
CA LEU A 108 -9.25 21.17 -2.40
C LEU A 108 -10.71 21.49 -2.76
N ARG A 109 -11.30 22.53 -2.14
CA ARG A 109 -12.67 22.95 -2.46
C ARG A 109 -12.87 23.43 -3.90
N ARG A 110 -11.79 23.77 -4.62
CA ARG A 110 -11.83 24.11 -6.05
C ARG A 110 -11.48 22.93 -6.97
N GLY A 111 -11.24 21.74 -6.43
CA GLY A 111 -10.84 20.57 -7.19
C GLY A 111 -9.45 20.68 -7.85
N LYS A 112 -8.50 21.41 -7.24
CA LYS A 112 -7.17 21.69 -7.84
C LYS A 112 -6.00 21.51 -6.85
N GLY A 113 -4.78 21.43 -7.38
CA GLY A 113 -3.55 21.66 -6.60
C GLY A 113 -3.01 20.48 -5.79
N ILE A 114 -3.52 19.26 -5.99
CA ILE A 114 -3.05 18.06 -5.31
C ILE A 114 -2.40 17.09 -6.30
N GLY A 115 -1.10 16.84 -6.13
CA GLY A 115 -0.40 15.77 -6.85
C GLY A 115 -1.01 14.41 -6.51
N GLY A 116 -1.21 13.55 -7.52
CA GLY A 116 -1.91 12.27 -7.35
C GLY A 116 -3.44 12.38 -7.22
N GLN A 117 -4.00 13.60 -7.23
CA GLN A 117 -5.44 13.88 -7.31
C GLN A 117 -6.25 13.12 -6.24
N SER A 118 -7.40 12.56 -6.62
CA SER A 118 -8.36 11.90 -5.72
C SER A 118 -7.73 10.75 -4.93
N MET A 119 -6.75 10.05 -5.50
CA MET A 119 -6.05 8.98 -4.79
C MET A 119 -5.28 9.50 -3.58
N THR A 120 -4.57 10.61 -3.71
CA THR A 120 -3.84 11.21 -2.60
C THR A 120 -4.79 11.66 -1.50
N VAL A 121 -5.91 12.29 -1.87
CA VAL A 121 -6.91 12.79 -0.91
C VAL A 121 -7.61 11.63 -0.20
N ALA A 122 -8.01 10.59 -0.93
CA ALA A 122 -8.63 9.40 -0.36
C ALA A 122 -7.70 8.66 0.63
N PHE A 123 -6.42 8.51 0.29
CA PHE A 123 -5.42 7.93 1.20
C PHE A 123 -5.14 8.81 2.41
N GLY A 124 -5.23 10.14 2.26
CA GLY A 124 -5.16 11.08 3.37
C GLY A 124 -6.33 10.90 4.34
N LEU A 125 -7.57 10.87 3.84
CA LEU A 125 -8.75 10.61 4.67
C LEU A 125 -8.66 9.24 5.37
N TRP A 126 -8.19 8.22 4.66
CA TRP A 126 -8.00 6.90 5.26
C TRP A 126 -6.95 6.90 6.38
N ALA A 127 -5.83 7.61 6.20
CA ALA A 127 -4.83 7.76 7.26
C ALA A 127 -5.42 8.43 8.51
N LEU A 128 -6.23 9.48 8.33
CA LEU A 128 -6.92 10.17 9.43
C LEU A 128 -7.91 9.24 10.15
N ASP A 129 -8.70 8.46 9.39
CA ASP A 129 -9.63 7.46 9.93
C ASP A 129 -8.91 6.37 10.75
N LEU A 130 -7.79 5.85 10.26
CA LEU A 130 -6.99 4.82 10.95
C LEU A 130 -6.46 5.27 12.32
N ALA A 131 -6.25 6.58 12.50
CA ALA A 131 -5.82 7.18 13.75
C ALA A 131 -6.99 7.74 14.58
N GLU A 132 -8.24 7.46 14.18
CA GLU A 132 -9.45 7.93 14.83
C GLU A 132 -9.46 9.47 14.97
N TRP A 133 -8.91 10.15 13.95
CA TRP A 133 -8.83 11.61 13.91
C TRP A 133 -10.22 12.22 13.83
N GLN A 134 -10.47 13.27 14.61
CA GLN A 134 -11.78 13.92 14.64
C GLN A 134 -12.04 14.68 13.32
N PRO A 135 -13.20 14.47 12.67
CA PRO A 135 -13.58 15.23 11.49
C PRO A 135 -13.64 16.74 11.77
N GLY A 136 -13.30 17.54 10.77
CA GLY A 136 -13.34 19.00 10.81
C GLY A 136 -13.27 19.63 9.42
N GLU A 137 -12.97 20.93 9.35
CA GLU A 137 -12.95 21.69 8.09
C GLU A 137 -12.00 21.09 7.05
N THR A 138 -10.82 20.63 7.47
CA THR A 138 -9.85 20.01 6.56
C THR A 138 -10.40 18.71 5.97
N THR A 139 -10.95 17.80 6.79
CA THR A 139 -11.50 16.54 6.28
C THR A 139 -12.75 16.75 5.43
N GLU A 140 -13.54 17.79 5.73
CA GLU A 140 -14.68 18.20 4.90
C GLU A 140 -14.20 18.68 3.52
N ALA A 141 -13.20 19.57 3.47
CA ALA A 141 -12.62 20.01 2.20
C ALA A 141 -12.01 18.86 1.39
N MET A 142 -11.42 17.86 2.06
CA MET A 142 -10.94 16.64 1.43
C MET A 142 -12.08 15.79 0.87
N ALA A 143 -13.20 15.67 1.60
CA ALA A 143 -14.37 14.94 1.14
C ALA A 143 -15.04 15.64 -0.06
N ASP A 144 -15.16 16.98 -0.04
CA ASP A 144 -15.68 17.79 -1.15
C ASP A 144 -14.87 17.65 -2.44
N PHE A 145 -13.57 17.33 -2.32
CA PHE A 145 -12.69 17.15 -3.47
C PHE A 145 -12.93 15.83 -4.22
N LEU A 146 -13.45 14.80 -3.53
CA LEU A 146 -13.66 13.45 -4.08
C LEU A 146 -14.98 13.33 -4.83
#